data_AF-A0AAN3Q3W8-F1
#
_entry.id   AF-A0AAN3Q3W8-F1
#
_cell.length_a   1.000
_cell.length_b   1.000
_cell.length_c   1.000
_cell.angle_alpha   90.00
_cell.angle_beta   90.00
_cell.angle_gamma   90.00
#
_symmetry.space_group_name_H-M   'P 1'
#
loop_
_entity.id
_entity.type
_entity.pdbx_description
1 polymer ?
#
loop_
_entity_poly.entity_id
_entity_poly.type
_entity_poly.pdbx_seq_one_letter_code
_entity_poly.pdbx_strand_id
1 'polypeptide(L)'
;IVRGSALKALEGDAEWEAKILELAGFLDSYIPEPERAIDKPFLLPIEDVFSISGRGTVVTGRVERGIIKVGEEVEIVGIKETQKSTCTGVEMFRKLLDEGRAGENVGVLLRGIKREEIERGQVLAKPGTIKPHTKFESEVY
;
A
#
# COMPACT_ATOMS: atom_id res chain seq x y z
N ILE A 1 24.43 18.08 -7.57
CA ILE A 1 24.07 17.40 -8.84
C ILE A 1 25.16 16.38 -9.13
N VAL A 2 24.84 15.08 -9.10
CA VAL A 2 25.76 14.02 -9.51
C VAL A 2 25.65 13.87 -11.03
N ARG A 3 26.73 14.12 -11.77
CA ARG A 3 26.78 13.91 -13.22
C ARG A 3 27.22 12.46 -13.47
N GLY A 4 26.46 11.72 -14.27
CA GLY A 4 26.75 10.32 -14.58
C GLY A 4 26.23 9.90 -15.97
N SER A 5 26.63 8.71 -16.41
CA SER A 5 26.18 8.07 -17.65
C SER A 5 25.74 6.64 -17.36
N ALA A 6 24.42 6.39 -17.40
CA ALA A 6 23.88 5.06 -17.15
C ALA A 6 24.33 4.03 -18.20
N LEU A 7 24.46 4.45 -19.47
CA LEU A 7 24.92 3.59 -20.56
C LEU A 7 26.36 3.14 -20.35
N LYS A 8 27.27 4.07 -20.07
CA LYS A 8 28.70 3.72 -19.90
C LYS A 8 28.96 2.92 -18.63
N ALA A 9 28.20 3.19 -17.56
CA ALA A 9 28.22 2.35 -16.37
C ALA A 9 27.78 0.92 -16.70
N LEU A 10 26.73 0.74 -17.52
CA LEU A 10 26.29 -0.59 -17.98
C LEU A 10 27.33 -1.29 -18.87
N GLU A 11 28.10 -0.52 -19.63
CA GLU A 11 29.22 -1.01 -20.45
C GLU A 11 30.49 -1.35 -19.63
N GLY A 12 30.47 -1.13 -18.31
CA GLY A 12 31.56 -1.50 -17.40
C GLY A 12 32.68 -0.46 -17.28
N ASP A 13 32.44 0.78 -17.69
CA ASP A 13 33.41 1.87 -17.49
C ASP A 13 33.39 2.32 -16.02
N ALA A 14 34.51 2.04 -15.33
CA ALA A 14 34.68 2.23 -13.90
C ALA A 14 34.43 3.67 -13.41
N GLU A 15 34.70 4.70 -14.24
CA GLU A 15 34.41 6.09 -13.87
C GLU A 15 32.90 6.29 -13.66
N TRP A 16 32.09 5.72 -14.55
CA TRP A 16 30.64 5.92 -14.55
C TRP A 16 29.94 4.99 -13.56
N GLU A 17 30.47 3.78 -13.32
CA GLU A 17 30.03 2.91 -12.24
C GLU A 17 30.19 3.60 -10.88
N ALA A 18 31.33 4.26 -10.64
CA ALA A 18 31.57 5.00 -9.40
C ALA A 18 30.54 6.14 -9.18
N LYS A 19 30.04 6.76 -10.26
CA LYS A 19 28.99 7.78 -10.18
C LYS A 19 27.63 7.23 -9.78
N ILE A 20 27.32 5.97 -10.07
CA ILE A 20 26.10 5.31 -9.58
C ILE A 20 26.17 5.10 -8.07
N LEU A 21 27.33 4.65 -7.55
CA LEU A 21 27.54 4.49 -6.12
C LEU A 21 27.54 5.83 -5.38
N GLU A 22 28.15 6.87 -5.96
CA GLU A 22 28.10 8.23 -5.43
C GLU A 22 26.65 8.72 -5.33
N LEU A 23 25.84 8.50 -6.38
CA LEU A 23 24.42 8.84 -6.36
C LEU A 23 23.67 8.07 -5.27
N ALA A 24 23.89 6.76 -5.16
CA ALA A 24 23.27 5.94 -4.11
C ALA A 24 23.60 6.47 -2.70
N GLY A 25 24.88 6.78 -2.42
CA GLY A 25 25.27 7.35 -1.13
C GLY A 25 24.67 8.73 -0.86
N PHE A 26 24.47 9.55 -1.89
CA PHE A 26 23.74 10.81 -1.75
C PHE A 26 22.25 10.58 -1.45
N LEU A 27 21.61 9.59 -2.08
CA LEU A 27 20.23 9.24 -1.78
C LEU A 27 20.09 8.79 -0.33
N ASP A 28 20.97 7.90 0.15
CA ASP A 28 20.97 7.38 1.52
C ASP A 28 21.19 8.48 2.58
N SER A 29 22.04 9.47 2.29
CA SER A 29 22.37 10.53 3.25
C SER A 29 21.43 11.74 3.18
N TYR A 30 20.83 12.01 2.03
CA TYR A 30 19.97 13.18 1.82
C TYR A 30 18.49 12.88 2.07
N ILE A 31 18.03 11.67 1.76
CA ILE A 31 16.63 11.28 1.94
C ILE A 31 16.49 10.62 3.31
N PRO A 32 15.86 11.29 4.30
CA PRO A 32 15.65 10.67 5.60
C PRO A 32 14.72 9.46 5.47
N GLU A 33 14.96 8.43 6.28
CA GLU A 33 14.01 7.31 6.37
C GLU A 33 12.67 7.83 6.89
N PRO A 34 11.57 7.61 6.15
CA PRO A 34 10.26 8.07 6.58
C PRO A 34 9.78 7.26 7.78
N GLU A 35 9.30 7.95 8.80
CA GLU A 35 8.65 7.31 9.94
C GLU A 35 7.36 6.62 9.48
N ARG A 36 7.24 5.32 9.75
CA ARG A 36 6.04 4.56 9.43
C ARG A 36 4.94 4.90 10.42
N ALA A 37 3.79 5.34 9.93
CA ALA A 37 2.64 5.74 10.75
C ALA A 37 1.86 4.53 11.33
N ILE A 38 2.54 3.62 12.05
CA ILE A 38 1.99 2.35 12.54
C ILE A 38 1.03 2.50 13.72
N ASP A 39 1.15 3.57 14.50
CA ASP A 39 0.29 3.81 15.69
C ASP A 39 -1.05 4.47 15.36
N LYS A 40 -1.31 4.74 14.06
CA LYS A 40 -2.57 5.31 13.59
C LYS A 40 -3.57 4.20 13.25
N PRO A 41 -4.88 4.50 13.19
CA PRO A 41 -5.87 3.54 12.69
C PRO A 41 -5.53 3.06 11.28
N PHE A 42 -5.68 1.75 11.05
CA PHE A 42 -5.43 1.11 9.77
C PHE A 42 -6.19 1.80 8.62
N LEU A 43 -5.46 2.07 7.54
CA LEU A 43 -6.02 2.52 6.26
C LEU A 43 -5.18 1.96 5.10
N LEU A 44 -5.87 1.32 4.16
CA LEU A 44 -5.31 0.77 2.93
C LEU A 44 -6.15 1.23 1.73
N PRO A 45 -5.64 2.14 0.88
CA PRO A 45 -6.26 2.43 -0.41
C PRO A 45 -6.21 1.21 -1.32
N ILE A 46 -7.34 0.86 -1.92
CA ILE A 46 -7.45 -0.31 -2.80
C ILE A 46 -6.97 0.08 -4.21
N GLU A 47 -5.91 -0.57 -4.66
CA GLU A 47 -5.31 -0.39 -5.97
C GLU A 47 -5.85 -1.39 -7.00
N ASP A 48 -5.99 -2.67 -6.61
CA ASP A 48 -6.55 -3.73 -7.44
C ASP A 48 -7.36 -4.74 -6.62
N VAL A 49 -8.22 -5.49 -7.31
CA VAL A 49 -9.12 -6.48 -6.70
C VAL A 49 -9.12 -7.77 -7.53
N PHE A 50 -8.87 -8.89 -6.85
CA PHE A 50 -8.79 -10.22 -7.41
C PHE A 50 -9.81 -11.14 -6.74
N SER A 51 -10.37 -12.09 -7.49
CA SER A 51 -11.14 -13.20 -6.92
C SER A 51 -10.32 -14.46 -6.99
N ILE A 52 -10.16 -15.13 -5.85
CA ILE A 52 -9.47 -16.41 -5.77
C ILE A 52 -10.49 -17.50 -5.51
N SER A 53 -10.66 -18.38 -6.51
CA SER A 53 -11.57 -19.52 -6.42
C SER A 53 -11.35 -20.31 -5.14
N GLY A 54 -12.42 -20.51 -4.36
CA GLY A 54 -12.40 -21.25 -3.10
C GLY A 54 -11.77 -20.53 -1.89
N ARG A 55 -11.15 -19.35 -2.05
CA ARG A 55 -10.56 -18.58 -0.94
C ARG A 55 -11.30 -17.28 -0.63
N GLY A 56 -11.83 -16.60 -1.65
CA GLY A 56 -12.55 -15.34 -1.51
C GLY A 56 -11.94 -14.19 -2.33
N THR A 57 -12.33 -12.96 -2.01
CA THR A 57 -11.86 -11.76 -2.70
C THR A 57 -10.62 -11.19 -2.00
N VAL A 58 -9.57 -10.93 -2.76
CA VAL A 58 -8.33 -10.28 -2.32
C VAL A 58 -8.26 -8.89 -2.89
N VAL A 59 -7.98 -7.91 -2.04
CA VAL A 59 -7.64 -6.55 -2.48
C VAL A 59 -6.16 -6.29 -2.27
N THR A 60 -5.54 -5.52 -3.14
CA THR A 60 -4.15 -5.10 -2.99
C THR A 60 -4.03 -3.60 -2.86
N GLY A 61 -3.01 -3.17 -2.14
CA GLY A 61 -2.62 -1.77 -2.04
C GLY A 61 -1.43 -1.59 -1.12
N ARG A 62 -0.97 -0.34 -1.00
CA ARG A 62 0.01 0.05 0.02
C ARG A 62 -0.70 0.49 1.29
N VAL A 63 -0.36 -0.11 2.43
CA VAL A 63 -0.88 0.35 3.73
C VAL A 63 -0.41 1.79 3.94
N GLU A 64 -1.34 2.74 3.99
CA GLU A 64 -1.01 4.16 4.17
C GLU A 64 -0.59 4.42 5.63
N ARG A 65 -1.33 3.81 6.56
CA ARG A 65 -1.10 3.96 7.99
C ARG A 65 -1.70 2.79 8.78
N GLY A 66 -1.23 2.63 10.01
CA GLY A 66 -1.64 1.58 10.93
C GLY A 66 -1.11 0.19 10.58
N ILE A 67 -1.73 -0.80 11.20
CA ILE A 67 -1.43 -2.22 11.04
C ILE A 67 -2.77 -2.95 10.85
N ILE A 68 -2.82 -3.90 9.92
CA ILE A 68 -3.90 -4.87 9.77
C ILE A 68 -3.41 -6.25 10.17
N LYS A 69 -4.18 -6.97 10.98
CA LYS A 69 -3.90 -8.35 11.37
C LYS A 69 -4.97 -9.30 10.88
N VAL A 70 -4.60 -10.57 10.70
CA VAL A 70 -5.57 -11.62 10.41
C VAL A 70 -6.57 -11.72 11.57
N GLY A 71 -7.85 -11.75 11.25
CA GLY A 71 -8.97 -11.80 12.20
C GLY A 71 -9.57 -10.44 12.55
N GLU A 72 -8.95 -9.32 12.15
CA GLU A 72 -9.50 -7.99 12.44
C GLU A 72 -10.67 -7.64 11.52
N GLU A 73 -11.65 -6.93 12.08
CA GLU A 73 -12.76 -6.34 11.34
C GLU A 73 -12.28 -5.07 10.61
N VAL A 74 -12.73 -4.89 9.37
CA VAL A 74 -12.47 -3.73 8.53
C VAL A 74 -13.74 -3.21 7.89
N GLU A 75 -13.77 -1.92 7.61
CA GLU A 75 -14.79 -1.29 6.75
C GLU A 75 -14.23 -1.03 5.36
N ILE A 76 -15.05 -1.30 4.35
CA ILE A 76 -14.82 -0.92 2.95
C ILE A 76 -15.55 0.40 2.73
N VAL A 77 -14.81 1.48 2.55
CA VAL A 77 -15.35 2.85 2.56
C VAL A 77 -15.12 3.57 1.23
N GLY A 78 -16.12 4.32 0.79
CA GLY A 78 -16.06 5.16 -0.42
C GLY A 78 -16.76 4.51 -1.61
N ILE A 79 -17.15 5.34 -2.59
CA ILE A 79 -17.85 5.01 -3.85
C ILE A 79 -19.24 4.37 -3.66
N LYS A 80 -19.33 3.28 -2.89
CA LYS A 80 -20.55 2.57 -2.49
C LYS A 80 -20.86 2.79 -1.01
N GLU A 81 -22.00 2.26 -0.56
CA GLU A 81 -22.32 2.21 0.87
C GLU A 81 -21.24 1.43 1.63
N THR A 82 -20.96 1.88 2.87
CA THR A 82 -19.93 1.26 3.70
C THR A 82 -20.36 -0.14 4.12
N GLN A 83 -19.48 -1.11 3.89
CA GLN A 83 -19.68 -2.50 4.25
C GLN A 83 -18.61 -2.96 5.23
N LYS A 84 -18.94 -3.91 6.09
CA LYS A 84 -17.99 -4.53 7.01
C LYS A 84 -17.57 -5.90 6.50
N SER A 85 -16.31 -6.25 6.76
CA SER A 85 -15.77 -7.58 6.52
C SER A 85 -14.70 -7.90 7.56
N THR A 86 -14.19 -9.13 7.51
CA THR A 86 -13.09 -9.59 8.35
C THR A 86 -11.90 -9.94 7.47
N CYS A 87 -10.72 -9.43 7.82
CA CYS A 87 -9.45 -9.86 7.25
C CYS A 87 -9.22 -11.33 7.60
N THR A 88 -9.15 -12.21 6.60
CA THR A 88 -8.88 -13.65 6.80
C THR A 88 -7.49 -14.06 6.35
N GLY A 89 -6.71 -13.12 5.81
CA GLY A 89 -5.33 -13.36 5.39
C GLY A 89 -4.66 -12.08 4.94
N VAL A 90 -3.36 -11.97 5.21
CA VAL A 90 -2.48 -10.93 4.68
C VAL A 90 -1.36 -11.62 3.89
N GLU A 91 -1.09 -11.15 2.67
CA GLU A 91 -0.07 -11.72 1.79
C GLU A 91 0.86 -10.62 1.25
N MET A 92 2.16 -10.90 1.21
CA MET A 92 3.16 -10.04 0.55
C MET A 92 4.08 -10.94 -0.29
N PHE A 93 4.22 -10.67 -1.59
CA PHE A 93 5.08 -11.43 -2.50
C PHE A 93 4.94 -12.97 -2.41
N ARG A 94 3.70 -13.50 -2.47
CA ARG A 94 3.40 -14.94 -2.36
C ARG A 94 3.75 -15.57 -1.01
N LYS A 95 3.95 -14.76 0.04
CA LYS A 95 4.15 -15.21 1.42
C LYS A 95 2.99 -14.75 2.28
N LEU A 96 2.45 -15.65 3.09
CA LEU A 96 1.46 -15.32 4.11
C LEU A 96 2.17 -14.64 5.28
N LEU A 97 1.54 -13.58 5.77
CA LEU A 97 1.98 -12.81 6.93
C LEU A 97 0.85 -12.78 7.97
N ASP A 98 1.23 -12.67 9.24
CA ASP A 98 0.26 -12.49 10.32
C ASP A 98 -0.32 -11.06 10.36
N GLU A 99 0.44 -10.09 9.82
CA GLU A 99 0.07 -8.68 9.77
C GLU A 99 0.69 -7.95 8.57
N GLY A 100 0.09 -6.82 8.20
CA GLY A 100 0.61 -5.86 7.22
C GLY A 100 0.70 -4.47 7.84
N ARG A 101 1.80 -3.75 7.61
CA ARG A 101 2.13 -2.48 8.27
C ARG A 101 2.24 -1.33 7.29
N ALA A 102 2.06 -0.10 7.79
CA ALA A 102 2.27 1.12 7.03
C ALA A 102 3.56 1.09 6.18
N GLY A 103 3.42 1.41 4.89
CA GLY A 103 4.48 1.38 3.89
C GLY A 103 4.59 0.08 3.08
N GLU A 104 3.96 -1.01 3.51
CA GLU A 104 4.04 -2.31 2.83
C GLU A 104 2.95 -2.44 1.75
N ASN A 105 3.31 -3.04 0.62
CA ASN A 105 2.35 -3.46 -0.39
C ASN A 105 1.84 -4.85 -0.03
N VAL A 106 0.56 -4.96 0.27
CA VAL A 106 -0.05 -6.21 0.77
C VAL A 106 -1.29 -6.58 -0.03
N GLY A 107 -1.58 -7.87 -0.10
CA GLY A 107 -2.87 -8.43 -0.43
C GLY A 107 -3.64 -8.75 0.84
N VAL A 108 -4.89 -8.29 0.96
CA VAL A 108 -5.78 -8.58 2.08
C VAL A 108 -6.95 -9.42 1.59
N LEU A 109 -7.10 -10.63 2.15
CA LEU A 109 -8.21 -11.53 1.86
C LEU A 109 -9.39 -11.16 2.76
N LEU A 110 -10.56 -10.97 2.14
CA LEU A 110 -11.78 -10.54 2.82
C LEU A 110 -12.84 -11.64 2.84
N ARG A 111 -13.46 -11.84 4.01
CA ARG A 111 -14.55 -12.78 4.18
C ARG A 111 -15.86 -12.24 3.62
N GLY A 112 -16.54 -13.06 2.81
CA GLY A 112 -17.93 -12.82 2.42
C GLY A 112 -18.15 -11.67 1.45
N ILE A 113 -17.07 -11.05 0.94
CA ILE A 113 -17.12 -9.98 -0.06
C ILE A 113 -16.89 -10.60 -1.43
N LYS A 114 -17.77 -10.31 -2.38
CA LYS A 114 -17.63 -10.68 -3.79
C LYS A 114 -16.90 -9.59 -4.56
N ARG A 115 -16.40 -9.95 -5.74
CA ARG A 115 -15.58 -9.06 -6.58
C ARG A 115 -16.33 -7.81 -7.04
N GLU A 116 -17.64 -7.89 -7.20
CA GLU A 116 -18.53 -6.79 -7.61
C GLU A 116 -18.91 -5.83 -6.48
N GLU A 117 -18.72 -6.25 -5.21
CA GLU A 117 -19.06 -5.47 -4.02
C GLU A 117 -17.93 -4.54 -3.59
N ILE A 118 -16.74 -4.69 -4.20
CA ILE A 118 -15.53 -3.95 -3.87
C ILE A 118 -14.75 -3.54 -5.13
N GLU A 119 -14.24 -2.33 -5.15
CA GLU A 119 -13.56 -1.76 -6.31
C GLU A 119 -12.37 -0.86 -5.97
N ARG A 120 -11.53 -0.63 -6.98
CA ARG A 120 -10.41 0.31 -6.91
C ARG A 120 -10.91 1.71 -6.54
N GLY A 121 -10.17 2.40 -5.67
CA GLY A 121 -10.50 3.74 -5.20
C GLY A 121 -11.33 3.77 -3.92
N GLN A 122 -11.86 2.62 -3.48
CA GLN A 122 -12.30 2.46 -2.09
C GLN A 122 -11.10 2.30 -1.15
N VAL A 123 -11.33 2.39 0.15
CA VAL A 123 -10.32 2.11 1.18
C VAL A 123 -10.79 0.99 2.11
N LEU A 124 -9.88 0.13 2.54
CA LEU A 124 -10.09 -0.63 3.77
C LEU A 124 -9.64 0.23 4.95
N ALA A 125 -10.46 0.31 5.98
CA ALA A 125 -10.15 1.09 7.17
C ALA A 125 -10.57 0.38 8.45
N LYS A 126 -9.92 0.74 9.57
CA LYS A 126 -10.43 0.36 10.90
C LYS A 126 -11.86 0.91 11.06
N PRO A 127 -12.84 0.10 11.52
CA PRO A 127 -14.23 0.54 11.57
C PRO A 127 -14.44 1.87 12.30
N GLY A 128 -15.22 2.76 11.70
CA GLY A 128 -15.58 4.08 12.26
C GLY A 128 -14.48 5.13 12.23
N THR A 129 -13.32 4.86 11.63
CA THR A 129 -12.16 5.79 11.64
C THR A 129 -12.05 6.68 10.41
N ILE A 130 -12.84 6.41 9.38
CA ILE A 130 -13.00 7.27 8.20
C ILE A 130 -14.44 7.22 7.72
N LYS A 131 -14.94 8.34 7.17
CA LYS A 131 -16.26 8.44 6.56
C LYS A 131 -16.12 8.95 5.12
N PRO A 132 -16.98 8.49 4.19
CA PRO A 132 -16.97 9.03 2.84
C PRO A 132 -17.61 10.43 2.84
N HIS A 133 -17.10 11.33 2.00
CA HIS A 133 -17.58 12.68 1.85
C HIS A 133 -17.82 13.00 0.36
N THR A 134 -18.82 13.82 0.06
CA THR A 134 -19.18 14.23 -1.33
C THR A 134 -18.99 15.72 -1.59
N LYS A 135 -18.77 16.52 -0.54
CA LYS A 135 -18.56 17.96 -0.63
C LYS A 135 -17.41 18.35 0.29
N PHE A 136 -16.48 19.13 -0.23
CA PHE A 136 -15.32 19.65 0.48
C PHE A 136 -14.92 21.00 -0.13
N GLU A 137 -14.11 21.74 0.60
CA GLU A 137 -13.42 22.93 0.10
C GLU A 137 -11.96 22.56 -0.14
N SER A 138 -11.36 23.11 -1.20
CA SER A 138 -9.97 22.87 -1.52
C SER A 138 -9.31 24.10 -2.13
N GLU A 139 -8.03 24.27 -1.84
CA GLU A 139 -7.16 25.18 -2.57
C GLU A 139 -6.62 24.47 -3.81
N VAL A 140 -6.76 25.10 -4.98
CA VAL A 140 -6.29 24.57 -6.27
C VAL A 140 -5.30 25.58 -6.85
N TYR A 141 -4.09 25.10 -7.18
CA TYR A 141 -3.01 25.87 -7.81
C TYR A 141 -2.94 25.56 -9.31
#